data_AF-A0A9W4U3W2-F1
#
_entry.id   AF-A0A9W4U3W2-F1
#
_cell.length_a   1.000
_cell.length_b   1.000
_cell.length_c   1.000
_cell.angle_alpha   90.00
_cell.angle_beta   90.00
_cell.angle_gamma   90.00
#
_symmetry.space_group_name_H-M   'P 1'
#
loop_
_entity.id
_entity.type
_entity.pdbx_description
1 polymer ?
#
loop_
_entity_poly.entity_id
_entity_poly.type
_entity_poly.pdbx_seq_one_letter_code
_entity_poly.pdbx_strand_id
1 'polypeptide(L)'
;MPAHTSHLLQPLDVGCFSPLKRAYGQAIQQLARQHVYHIDKVDFLTTYKQVRDQAITEKNIQAGFLATGLVPYSPERVLSSLPIVRTPSPCQLVGNAEGQWTAETPHTVDQLQKQAQHIQDLLRRQSQSPTNQAICQLVKGCQLAMHSATILVEENIRLQAAVQRKERKKRQRQQYIARGGALQAQEGQRLATEADRVVQEVEQVSQLRRPCAPLTCTKCFV
;
A
#
# COMPACT_ATOMS: atom_id res chain seq x y z
N MET A 1 -7.97 -18.00 32.70
CA MET A 1 -7.63 -18.66 31.42
C MET A 1 -6.21 -19.22 31.54
N PRO A 2 -5.91 -20.44 31.05
CA PRO A 2 -4.58 -21.03 31.19
C PRO A 2 -3.48 -20.19 30.54
N ALA A 3 -2.24 -20.30 31.02
CA ALA A 3 -1.10 -19.60 30.42
C ALA A 3 -0.91 -20.02 28.95
N HIS A 4 -0.42 -19.08 28.12
CA HIS A 4 -0.12 -19.29 26.69
C HIS A 4 -1.32 -19.70 25.80
N THR A 5 -2.56 -19.58 26.26
CA THR A 5 -3.75 -19.97 25.47
C THR A 5 -4.50 -18.79 24.82
N SER A 6 -3.99 -17.56 24.90
CA SER A 6 -4.70 -16.38 24.38
C SER A 6 -5.01 -16.47 22.88
N HIS A 7 -4.04 -16.92 22.11
CA HIS A 7 -4.18 -17.16 20.67
C HIS A 7 -5.18 -18.26 20.28
N LEU A 8 -5.73 -19.00 21.25
CA LEU A 8 -6.72 -20.07 21.04
C LEU A 8 -8.08 -19.73 21.63
N LEU A 9 -8.10 -19.08 22.80
CA LEU A 9 -9.29 -18.90 23.62
C LEU A 9 -9.79 -17.46 23.66
N GLN A 10 -9.04 -16.47 23.15
CA GLN A 10 -9.48 -15.07 23.13
C GLN A 10 -10.07 -14.69 21.77
N PRO A 11 -11.39 -14.40 21.69
CA PRO A 11 -12.06 -14.06 20.43
C PRO A 11 -11.42 -12.88 19.69
N LEU A 12 -10.89 -11.91 20.44
CA LEU A 12 -10.22 -10.74 19.88
C LEU A 12 -8.91 -11.11 19.16
N ASP A 13 -8.10 -11.99 19.76
CA ASP A 13 -6.84 -12.46 19.18
C ASP A 13 -7.09 -13.30 17.92
N VAL A 14 -8.08 -14.19 17.97
CA VAL A 14 -8.41 -15.13 16.88
C VAL A 14 -9.12 -14.44 15.71
N GLY A 15 -10.08 -13.55 16.01
CA GLY A 15 -10.99 -12.99 14.99
C GLY A 15 -10.69 -11.55 14.56
N CYS A 16 -10.30 -10.67 15.49
CA CYS A 16 -10.31 -9.22 15.25
C CYS A 16 -8.92 -8.62 15.01
N PHE A 17 -7.90 -9.04 15.76
CA PHE A 17 -6.57 -8.44 15.67
C PHE A 17 -5.83 -8.79 14.38
N SER A 18 -6.07 -9.96 13.80
CA SER A 18 -5.46 -10.34 12.52
C SER A 18 -5.93 -9.43 11.36
N PRO A 19 -7.24 -9.23 11.12
CA PRO A 19 -7.73 -8.23 10.17
C PRO A 19 -7.23 -6.81 10.47
N LEU A 20 -7.23 -6.41 11.75
CA LEU A 20 -6.79 -5.08 12.17
C LEU A 20 -5.31 -4.83 11.84
N LYS A 21 -4.42 -5.76 12.16
CA LYS A 21 -2.99 -5.69 11.83
C LYS A 21 -2.78 -5.61 10.32
N ARG A 22 -3.55 -6.37 9.54
CA ARG A 22 -3.48 -6.36 8.07
C ARG A 22 -3.89 -5.01 7.50
N ALA A 23 -5.06 -4.50 7.90
CA ALA A 23 -5.57 -3.21 7.42
C ALA A 23 -4.63 -2.05 7.82
N TYR A 24 -4.16 -2.06 9.07
CA TYR A 24 -3.17 -1.08 9.53
C TYR A 24 -1.86 -1.17 8.72
N GLY A 25 -1.34 -2.38 8.50
CA GLY A 25 -0.14 -2.61 7.69
C GLY A 25 -0.29 -2.07 6.26
N GLN A 26 -1.46 -2.27 5.64
CA GLN A 26 -1.77 -1.70 4.32
C GLN A 26 -1.78 -0.17 4.35
N ALA A 27 -2.39 0.45 5.36
CA ALA A 27 -2.40 1.91 5.51
C ALA A 27 -0.97 2.46 5.69
N ILE A 28 -0.12 1.81 6.50
CA ILE A 28 1.29 2.20 6.64
C ILE A 28 2.05 2.01 5.32
N GLN A 29 1.78 0.95 4.57
CA GLN A 29 2.41 0.74 3.26
C GLN A 29 2.02 1.84 2.26
N GLN A 30 0.76 2.31 2.29
CA GLN A 30 0.32 3.45 1.47
C GLN A 30 1.04 4.74 1.88
N LEU A 31 1.18 5.01 3.18
CA LEU A 31 1.96 6.15 3.68
C LEU A 31 3.43 6.08 3.26
N ALA A 32 4.04 4.89 3.30
CA ALA A 32 5.41 4.68 2.85
C ALA A 32 5.57 4.95 1.34
N ARG A 33 4.58 4.57 0.51
CA ARG A 33 4.53 4.92 -0.93
C ARG A 33 4.41 6.42 -1.17
N GLN A 34 3.88 7.17 -0.20
CA GLN A 34 3.82 8.63 -0.19
C GLN A 34 5.06 9.26 0.47
N HIS A 35 6.15 8.49 0.68
CA HIS A 35 7.39 8.90 1.34
C HIS A 35 7.22 9.37 2.80
N VAL A 36 6.14 8.95 3.47
CA VAL A 36 5.94 9.17 4.90
C VAL A 36 6.48 7.95 5.64
N TYR A 37 7.75 8.01 6.04
CA TYR A 37 8.44 6.91 6.73
C TYR A 37 8.39 7.00 8.26
N HIS A 38 8.10 8.19 8.80
CA HIS A 38 7.98 8.39 10.24
C HIS A 38 6.51 8.50 10.63
N ILE A 39 6.04 7.53 11.42
CA ILE A 39 4.69 7.50 11.99
C ILE A 39 4.79 7.92 13.46
N ASP A 40 4.21 9.06 13.82
CA ASP A 40 4.13 9.47 15.22
C ASP A 40 2.86 8.96 15.91
N LYS A 41 2.66 9.32 17.18
CA LYS A 41 1.50 8.90 17.98
C LYS A 41 0.16 9.36 17.38
N VAL A 42 0.11 10.56 16.81
CA VAL A 42 -1.10 11.10 16.20
C VAL A 42 -1.40 10.36 14.91
N ASP A 43 -0.36 10.10 14.11
CA ASP A 43 -0.48 9.33 12.88
C ASP A 43 -0.95 7.88 13.18
N PHE A 44 -0.41 7.25 14.23
CA PHE A 44 -0.86 5.94 14.71
C PHE A 44 -2.34 5.96 15.09
N LEU A 45 -2.76 6.90 15.95
CA LEU A 45 -4.14 6.96 16.45
C LEU A 45 -5.13 7.27 15.33
N THR A 46 -4.78 8.18 14.41
CA THR A 46 -5.63 8.54 13.28
C THR A 46 -5.79 7.35 12.33
N THR A 47 -4.68 6.72 11.96
CA THR A 47 -4.70 5.53 11.10
C THR A 47 -5.45 4.37 11.77
N TYR A 48 -5.23 4.15 13.07
CA TYR A 48 -5.93 3.14 13.85
C TYR A 48 -7.44 3.39 13.85
N LYS A 49 -7.89 4.64 14.12
CA LYS A 49 -9.31 5.01 14.10
C LYS A 49 -9.95 4.68 12.75
N GLN A 50 -9.27 4.99 11.65
CA GLN A 50 -9.76 4.71 10.29
C GLN A 50 -9.89 3.21 9.99
N VAL A 51 -8.92 2.39 10.38
CA VAL A 51 -8.93 0.94 10.07
C VAL A 51 -9.71 0.11 11.10
N ARG A 52 -9.98 0.66 12.29
CA ARG A 52 -10.69 -0.04 13.36
C ARG A 52 -12.08 -0.48 12.92
N ASP A 53 -12.83 0.39 12.26
CA ASP A 53 -14.21 0.08 11.85
C ASP A 53 -14.26 -0.98 10.74
N GLN A 54 -13.17 -1.15 9.98
CA GLN A 54 -13.04 -2.20 8.97
C GLN A 54 -12.73 -3.56 9.60
N ALA A 55 -12.04 -3.58 10.75
CA ALA A 55 -11.57 -4.80 11.39
C ALA A 55 -12.47 -5.27 12.54
N ILE A 56 -13.03 -4.35 13.33
CA ILE A 56 -13.92 -4.65 14.46
C ILE A 56 -15.36 -4.61 13.97
N THR A 57 -15.69 -5.55 13.09
CA THR A 57 -17.04 -5.71 12.55
C THR A 57 -17.79 -6.80 13.31
N GLU A 58 -19.12 -6.74 13.30
CA GLU A 58 -19.97 -7.78 13.89
C GLU A 58 -19.59 -9.18 13.36
N LYS A 59 -19.34 -9.30 12.06
CA LYS A 59 -18.90 -10.54 11.42
C LYS A 59 -17.61 -11.08 12.01
N ASN A 60 -16.59 -10.23 12.18
CA ASN A 60 -15.30 -10.66 12.74
C ASN A 60 -15.40 -11.00 14.23
N ILE A 61 -16.25 -10.29 14.97
CA ILE A 61 -16.54 -10.57 16.38
C ILE A 61 -17.20 -11.94 16.50
N GLN A 62 -18.31 -12.17 15.78
CA GLN A 62 -19.02 -13.45 15.76
C GLN A 62 -18.11 -14.60 15.32
N ALA A 63 -17.31 -14.40 14.26
CA ALA A 63 -16.34 -15.38 13.80
C ALA A 63 -15.28 -15.69 14.87
N GLY A 64 -14.81 -14.70 15.63
CA GLY A 64 -13.87 -14.92 16.75
C GLY A 64 -14.49 -15.76 17.87
N PHE A 65 -15.73 -15.46 18.27
CA PHE A 65 -16.43 -16.25 19.29
C PHE A 65 -16.75 -17.68 18.85
N LEU A 66 -17.09 -17.83 17.56
CA LEU A 66 -17.32 -19.12 16.95
C LEU A 66 -16.01 -19.92 16.84
N ALA A 67 -14.91 -19.29 16.42
CA ALA A 67 -13.59 -19.93 16.29
C ALA A 67 -13.02 -20.40 17.63
N THR A 68 -13.22 -19.63 18.70
CA THR A 68 -12.81 -19.98 20.07
C THR A 68 -13.72 -21.02 20.73
N GLY A 69 -14.80 -21.46 20.04
CA GLY A 69 -15.73 -22.45 20.59
C GLY A 69 -16.50 -21.95 21.80
N LEU A 70 -16.63 -20.63 21.98
CA LEU A 70 -17.35 -20.04 23.11
C LEU A 70 -18.84 -19.82 22.78
N VAL A 71 -19.14 -19.40 21.55
CA VAL A 71 -20.53 -19.15 21.11
C VAL A 71 -20.75 -19.69 19.68
N PRO A 72 -21.56 -20.75 19.51
CA PRO A 72 -22.06 -21.64 20.56
C PRO A 72 -20.90 -22.39 21.24
N TYR A 73 -21.12 -22.84 22.47
CA TYR A 73 -20.10 -23.55 23.24
C TYR A 73 -19.75 -24.90 22.58
N SER A 74 -18.50 -25.03 22.12
CA SER A 74 -17.98 -26.21 21.41
C SER A 74 -16.47 -26.35 21.66
N PRO A 75 -16.06 -27.03 22.74
CA PRO A 75 -14.64 -27.22 23.09
C PRO A 75 -13.83 -27.92 22.00
N GLU A 76 -14.45 -28.86 21.28
CA GLU A 76 -13.81 -29.65 20.22
C GLU A 76 -13.19 -28.78 19.12
N ARG A 77 -13.77 -27.60 18.88
CA ARG A 77 -13.25 -26.67 17.88
C ARG A 77 -11.86 -26.14 18.20
N VAL A 78 -11.54 -25.98 19.49
CA VAL A 78 -10.19 -25.59 19.94
C VAL A 78 -9.33 -26.83 20.10
N LEU A 79 -9.86 -27.91 20.69
CA LEU A 79 -9.10 -29.13 20.96
C LEU A 79 -8.56 -29.80 19.69
N SER A 80 -9.34 -29.80 18.61
CA SER A 80 -8.93 -30.34 17.30
C SER A 80 -7.79 -29.56 16.62
N SER A 81 -7.60 -28.28 16.99
CA SER A 81 -6.53 -27.43 16.44
C SER A 81 -5.21 -27.55 17.20
N LEU A 82 -5.22 -28.20 18.36
CA LEU A 82 -4.01 -28.42 19.14
C LEU A 82 -3.15 -29.48 18.45
N PRO A 83 -1.88 -29.19 18.14
CA PRO A 83 -0.99 -30.20 17.60
C PRO A 83 -0.78 -31.28 18.66
N ILE A 84 -1.36 -32.45 18.43
CA ILE A 84 -0.91 -33.68 19.09
C ILE A 84 0.50 -33.90 18.56
N VAL A 85 1.51 -33.64 19.37
CA VAL A 85 2.91 -33.90 19.03
C VAL A 85 3.06 -35.40 18.76
N ARG A 86 2.91 -35.81 17.51
CA ARG A 86 3.55 -37.01 16.99
C ARG A 86 4.87 -36.55 16.41
N THR A 87 5.94 -36.86 17.11
CA THR A 87 7.31 -36.73 16.63
C THR A 87 7.41 -37.36 15.24
N PRO A 88 7.74 -36.60 14.19
CA PRO A 88 8.07 -37.21 12.92
C PRO A 88 9.44 -37.90 13.06
N SER A 89 9.49 -39.20 12.77
CA SER A 89 10.75 -39.93 12.56
C SER A 89 11.54 -39.30 11.41
N PRO A 90 12.87 -39.18 11.51
CA PRO A 90 13.67 -38.54 10.47
C PRO A 90 13.81 -39.48 9.25
N CYS A 91 13.43 -39.01 8.07
CA CYS A 91 13.73 -39.66 6.79
C CYS A 91 14.72 -38.84 5.98
N GLN A 92 15.61 -39.57 5.32
CA GLN A 92 16.89 -39.16 4.75
C GLN A 92 16.76 -38.33 3.46
N LEU A 93 17.80 -37.53 3.23
CA LEU A 93 18.08 -36.81 1.99
C LEU A 93 18.30 -37.78 0.83
N VAL A 94 17.66 -37.51 -0.31
CA VAL A 94 18.05 -38.06 -1.62
C VAL A 94 18.14 -36.90 -2.59
N GLY A 95 19.28 -36.81 -3.28
CA GLY A 95 19.64 -35.68 -4.11
C GLY A 95 19.31 -35.80 -5.59
N ASN A 96 19.75 -34.73 -6.25
CA ASN A 96 20.16 -34.57 -7.64
C ASN A 96 19.18 -34.03 -8.68
N ALA A 97 19.81 -33.15 -9.48
CA ALA A 97 19.64 -32.85 -10.89
C ALA A 97 18.92 -31.55 -11.25
N GLU A 98 19.77 -30.62 -11.69
CA GLU A 98 19.52 -29.41 -12.46
C GLU A 98 18.74 -29.70 -13.75
N GLY A 99 18.07 -28.66 -14.26
CA GLY A 99 17.44 -28.71 -15.58
C GLY A 99 16.62 -27.47 -15.90
N GLN A 100 17.21 -26.29 -15.76
CA GLN A 100 16.67 -25.06 -16.32
C GLN A 100 17.15 -24.94 -17.78
N TRP A 101 16.25 -25.01 -18.75
CA TRP A 101 16.49 -24.46 -20.08
C TRP A 101 15.26 -23.76 -20.65
N THR A 102 15.55 -22.59 -21.19
CA THR A 102 14.72 -21.59 -21.84
C THR A 102 15.05 -21.56 -23.34
N ALA A 103 14.03 -21.41 -24.20
CA ALA A 103 14.09 -20.98 -25.62
C ALA A 103 15.17 -21.62 -26.51
N GLU A 104 14.76 -22.50 -27.44
CA GLU A 104 15.65 -23.20 -28.36
C GLU A 104 16.33 -22.32 -29.44
N THR A 105 17.56 -22.72 -29.77
CA THR A 105 18.50 -22.16 -30.76
C THR A 105 18.33 -22.89 -32.11
N PRO A 106 18.43 -22.21 -33.27
CA PRO A 106 18.27 -22.83 -34.59
C PRO A 106 19.25 -23.99 -34.86
N HIS A 107 18.75 -25.05 -35.50
CA HIS A 107 19.40 -26.37 -35.59
C HIS A 107 20.10 -26.63 -36.94
N THR A 108 20.28 -25.62 -37.79
CA THR A 108 20.96 -25.80 -39.09
C THR A 108 21.63 -24.50 -39.56
N VAL A 109 22.80 -24.61 -40.19
CA VAL A 109 23.60 -23.46 -40.69
C VAL A 109 22.80 -22.59 -41.67
N ASP A 110 21.97 -23.21 -42.50
CA ASP A 110 21.07 -22.53 -43.44
C ASP A 110 19.99 -21.68 -42.75
N GLN A 111 19.50 -22.13 -41.59
CA GLN A 111 18.52 -21.38 -40.78
C GLN A 111 19.18 -20.18 -40.11
N LEU A 112 20.41 -20.34 -39.61
CA LEU A 112 21.21 -19.26 -39.06
C LEU A 112 21.51 -18.18 -40.11
N GLN A 113 21.88 -18.58 -41.34
CA GLN A 113 22.16 -17.66 -42.44
C GLN A 113 20.91 -16.87 -42.87
N LYS A 114 19.74 -17.52 -42.92
CA LYS A 114 18.46 -16.84 -43.21
C LYS A 114 18.06 -15.87 -42.10
N GLN A 115 18.26 -16.24 -40.84
CA GLN A 115 18.00 -15.32 -39.71
C GLN A 115 18.98 -14.14 -39.69
N ALA A 116 20.27 -14.38 -39.99
CA ALA A 116 21.27 -13.33 -40.10
C ALA A 116 20.98 -12.36 -41.26
N GLN A 117 20.55 -12.87 -42.42
CA GLN A 117 20.09 -12.06 -43.55
C GLN A 117 18.84 -11.26 -43.20
N HIS A 118 17.89 -11.84 -42.47
CA HIS A 118 16.70 -11.12 -42.01
C HIS A 118 17.07 -9.98 -41.04
N ILE A 119 18.02 -10.20 -40.12
CA ILE A 119 18.52 -9.16 -39.22
C ILE A 119 19.30 -8.08 -40.00
N GLN A 120 20.12 -8.46 -40.98
CA GLN A 120 20.84 -7.53 -41.84
C GLN A 120 19.91 -6.71 -42.73
N ASP A 121 18.81 -7.28 -43.21
CA ASP A 121 17.77 -6.56 -43.96
C ASP A 121 16.94 -5.62 -43.08
N LEU A 122 16.71 -5.99 -41.82
CA LEU A 122 16.11 -5.10 -40.83
C LEU A 122 17.04 -3.91 -40.50
N LEU A 123 18.36 -4.14 -40.47
CA LEU A 123 19.38 -3.11 -40.28
C LEU A 123 19.57 -2.23 -41.53
N ARG A 124 19.49 -2.79 -42.74
CA ARG A 124 19.54 -2.04 -44.02
C ARG A 124 18.29 -1.17 -44.25
N ARG A 125 17.12 -1.61 -43.78
CA ARG A 125 15.88 -0.81 -43.80
C ARG A 125 15.86 0.28 -42.72
N GLN A 126 16.82 0.28 -41.80
CA GLN A 126 17.06 1.37 -40.85
C GLN A 126 17.82 2.51 -41.56
N SER A 127 17.11 3.26 -42.40
CA SER A 127 17.55 4.50 -43.02
C SER A 127 17.79 5.60 -41.97
N GLN A 128 18.90 5.50 -41.23
CA GLN A 128 19.38 6.57 -40.36
C GLN A 128 20.20 7.56 -41.19
N SER A 129 19.55 8.46 -41.93
CA SER A 129 20.26 9.69 -42.28
C SER A 129 20.63 10.42 -40.98
N PRO A 130 21.77 11.14 -40.93
CA PRO A 130 22.18 11.91 -39.75
C PRO A 130 21.05 12.82 -39.23
N THR A 131 20.26 13.37 -40.14
CA THR A 131 19.07 14.16 -39.85
C THR A 131 17.99 13.36 -39.13
N ASN A 132 17.68 12.14 -39.60
CA ASN A 132 16.66 11.29 -38.97
C ASN A 132 17.09 10.84 -37.56
N GLN A 133 18.38 10.55 -37.38
CA GLN A 133 18.93 10.23 -36.06
C GLN A 133 18.86 11.44 -35.11
N ALA A 134 19.20 12.64 -35.57
CA ALA A 134 19.10 13.86 -34.79
C ALA A 134 17.64 14.17 -34.37
N ILE A 135 16.68 13.98 -35.28
CA ILE A 135 15.25 14.12 -34.99
C ILE A 135 14.80 13.11 -33.93
N CYS A 136 15.18 11.84 -34.07
CA CYS A 136 14.87 10.79 -33.09
C CYS A 136 15.45 11.11 -31.70
N GLN A 137 16.69 11.61 -31.64
CA GLN A 137 17.33 12.03 -30.38
C GLN A 137 16.61 13.22 -29.75
N LEU A 138 16.20 14.21 -30.55
CA LEU A 138 15.44 15.36 -30.08
C LEU A 138 14.09 14.92 -29.50
N VAL A 139 13.35 14.08 -30.21
CA VAL A 139 12.07 13.53 -29.73
C VAL A 139 12.27 12.77 -28.42
N LYS A 140 13.29 11.91 -28.34
CA LYS A 140 13.62 11.18 -27.11
C LYS A 140 14.01 12.13 -25.96
N GLY A 141 14.77 13.17 -26.25
CA GLY A 141 15.13 14.21 -25.28
C GLY A 141 13.89 14.95 -24.75
N CYS A 142 12.97 15.34 -25.64
CA CYS A 142 11.70 15.95 -25.25
C CYS A 142 10.84 14.99 -24.41
N GLN A 143 10.73 13.72 -24.79
CA GLN A 143 10.00 12.70 -24.01
C GLN A 143 10.59 12.54 -22.60
N LEU A 144 11.91 12.43 -22.49
CA LEU A 144 12.60 12.35 -21.20
C LEU A 144 12.37 13.61 -20.35
N ALA A 145 12.46 14.79 -20.95
CA ALA A 145 12.22 16.05 -20.26
C ALA A 145 10.76 16.17 -19.77
N MET A 146 9.79 15.77 -20.60
CA MET A 146 8.37 15.74 -20.23
C MET A 146 8.08 14.75 -19.10
N HIS A 147 8.59 13.52 -19.19
CA HIS A 147 8.44 12.53 -18.12
C HIS A 147 9.09 13.00 -16.81
N SER A 148 10.29 13.58 -16.90
CA SER A 148 10.99 14.15 -15.75
C SER A 148 10.19 15.31 -15.15
N ALA A 149 9.64 16.21 -15.97
CA ALA A 149 8.80 17.30 -15.51
C ALA A 149 7.54 16.79 -14.80
N THR A 150 6.87 15.76 -15.33
CA THR A 150 5.71 15.14 -14.67
C THR A 150 6.07 14.55 -13.31
N ILE A 151 7.21 13.83 -13.21
CA ILE A 151 7.70 13.28 -11.94
C ILE A 151 8.01 14.40 -10.95
N LEU A 152 8.71 15.45 -11.40
CA LEU A 152 9.05 16.60 -10.57
C LEU A 152 7.81 17.34 -10.06
N VAL A 153 6.77 17.51 -10.88
CA VAL A 153 5.51 18.14 -10.44
C VAL A 153 4.86 17.32 -9.33
N GLU A 154 4.76 16.00 -9.50
CA GLU A 154 4.19 15.10 -8.50
C GLU A 154 5.01 15.11 -7.20
N GLU A 155 6.35 15.04 -7.29
CA GLU A 155 7.23 15.15 -6.13
C GLU A 155 7.13 16.51 -5.44
N ASN A 156 6.99 17.61 -6.20
CA ASN A 156 6.84 18.95 -5.64
C ASN A 156 5.52 19.08 -4.86
N ILE A 157 4.41 18.60 -5.42
CA ILE A 157 3.11 18.54 -4.73
C ILE A 157 3.24 17.74 -3.41
N ARG A 158 3.90 16.58 -3.45
CA ARG A 158 4.14 15.76 -2.25
C ARG A 158 5.01 16.48 -1.21
N LEU A 159 6.10 17.11 -1.64
CA LEU A 159 6.99 17.89 -0.76
C LEU A 159 6.23 19.06 -0.11
N GLN A 160 5.41 19.78 -0.88
CA GLN A 160 4.56 20.84 -0.35
C GLN A 160 3.58 20.31 0.70
N ALA A 161 2.93 19.17 0.44
CA ALA A 161 2.03 18.54 1.42
C ALA A 161 2.78 18.12 2.71
N ALA A 162 3.98 17.57 2.58
CA ALA A 162 4.82 17.20 3.72
C ALA A 162 5.27 18.42 4.54
N VAL A 163 5.66 19.51 3.89
CA VAL A 163 5.99 20.79 4.54
C VAL A 163 4.76 21.35 5.28
N GLN A 164 3.61 21.42 4.62
CA GLN A 164 2.37 21.87 5.26
C GLN A 164 2.00 21.02 6.48
N ARG A 165 2.17 19.70 6.40
CA ARG A 165 1.96 18.79 7.54
C ARG A 165 2.91 19.10 8.70
N LYS A 166 4.20 19.33 8.43
CA LYS A 166 5.18 19.73 9.46
C LYS A 166 4.82 21.08 10.10
N GLU A 167 4.44 22.07 9.30
CA GLU A 167 4.02 23.39 9.78
C GLU A 167 2.76 23.31 10.66
N ARG A 168 1.75 22.52 10.25
CA ARG A 168 0.55 22.26 11.08
C ARG A 168 0.93 21.63 12.42
N LYS A 169 1.81 20.62 12.42
CA LYS A 169 2.30 19.98 13.67
C LYS A 169 3.06 20.97 14.56
N LYS A 170 3.88 21.85 13.99
CA LYS A 170 4.61 22.90 14.74
C LYS A 170 3.64 23.90 15.38
N ARG A 171 2.63 24.36 14.64
CA ARG A 171 1.59 25.27 15.16
C ARG A 171 0.79 24.63 16.30
N GLN A 172 0.41 23.36 16.16
CA GLN A 172 -0.27 22.63 17.24
C GLN A 172 0.62 22.44 18.47
N ARG A 173 1.91 22.13 18.31
CA ARG A 173 2.85 22.07 19.44
C ARG A 173 3.04 23.41 20.15
N GLN A 174 2.92 24.52 19.42
CA GLN A 174 3.00 25.88 19.95
C GLN A 174 1.68 26.35 20.58
N GLN A 175 0.56 25.66 20.34
CA GLN A 175 -0.67 25.87 21.11
C GLN A 175 -0.45 25.36 22.53
N TYR A 176 0.00 26.26 23.39
CA TYR A 176 0.11 26.03 24.81
C TYR A 176 -1.30 25.75 25.38
N ILE A 177 -1.53 24.52 25.83
CA ILE A 177 -2.74 24.18 26.58
C ILE A 177 -2.56 24.73 28.00
N ALA A 178 -2.85 26.01 28.19
CA ALA A 178 -2.99 26.60 29.52
C ALA A 178 -4.27 26.05 30.18
N ARG A 179 -4.24 24.83 30.71
CA ARG A 179 -5.25 24.37 31.68
C ARG A 179 -4.57 23.56 32.76
N GLY A 180 -4.02 24.26 33.75
CA GLY A 180 -3.92 23.69 35.09
C GLY A 180 -5.33 23.49 35.63
N GLY A 181 -5.89 22.29 35.43
CA GLY A 181 -7.23 21.92 35.88
C GLY A 181 -7.69 20.59 35.27
N ALA A 182 -8.43 19.79 36.04
CA ALA A 182 -9.01 18.54 35.55
C ALA A 182 -10.07 18.85 34.48
N LEU A 183 -9.88 18.34 33.26
CA LEU A 183 -10.84 18.49 32.16
C LEU A 183 -12.09 17.68 32.50
N GLN A 184 -13.25 18.33 32.63
CA GLN A 184 -14.50 17.62 32.90
C GLN A 184 -14.96 16.85 31.67
N ALA A 185 -15.56 15.68 31.84
CA ALA A 185 -15.97 14.80 30.75
C ALA A 185 -16.84 15.50 29.69
N GLN A 186 -17.72 16.41 30.14
CA GLN A 186 -18.60 17.18 29.26
C GLN A 186 -17.85 18.22 28.42
N GLU A 187 -16.81 18.87 28.97
CA GLU A 187 -15.92 19.75 28.18
C GLU A 187 -15.14 18.94 27.15
N GLY A 188 -14.66 17.75 27.52
CA GLY A 188 -13.97 16.83 26.62
C GLY A 188 -14.84 16.41 25.42
N GLN A 189 -16.10 16.09 25.67
CA GLN A 189 -17.05 15.76 24.60
C GLN A 189 -17.34 16.94 23.67
N ARG A 190 -17.50 18.17 24.21
CA ARG A 190 -17.69 19.37 23.37
C ARG A 190 -16.51 19.60 22.44
N LEU A 191 -15.28 19.55 22.97
CA LEU A 191 -14.06 19.73 22.18
C LEU A 191 -13.90 18.66 21.10
N ALA A 192 -14.23 17.39 21.40
CA ALA A 192 -14.20 16.31 20.41
C ALA A 192 -15.23 16.55 19.29
N THR A 193 -16.44 16.97 19.64
CA THR A 193 -17.52 17.24 18.68
C THR A 193 -17.17 18.41 17.75
N GLU A 194 -16.54 19.45 18.30
CA GLU A 194 -16.08 20.61 17.53
C GLU A 194 -14.92 20.24 16.59
N ALA A 195 -13.97 19.42 17.05
CA ALA A 195 -12.90 18.91 16.21
C ALA A 195 -13.43 18.04 15.04
N ASP A 196 -14.40 17.16 15.28
CA ASP A 196 -15.01 16.34 14.23
C ASP A 196 -15.78 17.20 13.19
N ARG A 197 -16.43 18.29 13.61
CA ARG A 197 -17.08 19.25 12.70
C ARG A 197 -16.09 19.94 11.76
N VAL A 198 -14.95 20.41 12.29
CA VAL A 198 -13.91 21.06 11.48
C VAL A 198 -13.33 20.09 10.45
N VAL A 199 -13.18 18.81 10.79
CA VAL A 199 -12.73 17.78 9.83
C VAL A 199 -13.74 17.58 8.71
N GLN A 200 -15.03 17.50 9.01
CA GLN A 200 -16.10 17.38 8.00
C GLN A 200 -16.16 18.58 7.06
N GLU A 201 -15.98 19.81 7.57
CA GLU A 201 -15.95 21.01 6.74
C GLU A 201 -14.76 21.02 5.78
N VAL A 202 -13.57 20.59 6.23
CA VAL A 202 -12.38 20.48 5.37
C VAL A 202 -12.57 19.42 4.28
N GLU A 203 -13.19 18.29 4.60
CA GLU A 203 -13.53 17.26 3.60
C GLU A 203 -14.54 17.78 2.56
N GLN A 204 -15.58 18.50 2.98
CA GLN A 204 -16.54 19.12 2.05
C GLN A 204 -15.89 20.17 1.13
N VAL A 205 -15.00 21.01 1.65
CA VAL A 205 -14.27 22.00 0.84
C VAL A 205 -13.34 21.33 -0.17
N SER A 206 -12.75 20.17 0.19
CA SER A 206 -11.93 19.40 -0.73
C SER A 206 -12.72 18.75 -1.87
N GLN A 207 -13.97 18.32 -1.61
CA GLN A 207 -14.89 17.78 -2.62
C GLN A 207 -15.47 18.87 -3.55
N LEU A 208 -15.57 20.12 -3.08
CA LEU A 208 -16.03 21.26 -3.88
C LEU A 208 -14.96 21.79 -4.87
N ARG A 209 -13.69 21.36 -4.75
CA ARG A 209 -12.68 21.62 -5.78
C ARG A 209 -12.93 20.70 -6.98
N ARG A 210 -13.74 21.19 -7.92
CA ARG A 210 -13.99 20.53 -9.21
C ARG A 210 -12.64 20.21 -9.90
N PRO A 211 -12.46 19.03 -10.51
CA PRO A 211 -11.32 18.80 -11.38
C PRO A 211 -11.36 19.83 -12.51
N CYS A 212 -10.27 20.57 -12.68
CA CYS A 212 -10.09 21.40 -13.88
C CYS A 212 -10.29 20.49 -15.09
N ALA A 213 -11.15 20.91 -16.03
CA ALA A 213 -11.38 20.18 -17.25
C ALA A 213 -10.03 19.90 -17.94
N PRO A 214 -9.81 18.69 -18.47
CA PRO A 214 -8.58 18.41 -19.20
C PRO A 214 -8.49 19.35 -20.41
N LEU A 215 -7.27 19.78 -20.73
CA LEU A 215 -6.97 20.56 -21.93
C LEU A 215 -7.54 19.81 -23.15
N THR A 216 -8.52 20.41 -23.81
CA THR A 216 -9.11 19.87 -25.04
C THR A 216 -8.02 19.72 -26.10
N CYS A 217 -7.80 18.48 -26.54
CA CYS A 217 -6.91 18.17 -27.66
C CYS A 217 -7.45 18.82 -28.94
N THR A 218 -6.71 19.76 -29.51
CA THR A 218 -7.06 20.44 -30.77
C THR A 218 -6.74 19.62 -32.03
N LYS A 219 -6.42 18.32 -31.90
CA LYS A 219 -6.00 17.45 -33.02
C LYS A 219 -6.88 16.22 -33.25
N CYS A 220 -8.17 16.26 -32.88
CA CYS A 220 -9.10 15.17 -33.17
C CYS A 220 -9.84 15.29 -34.53
N PHE A 221 -9.33 16.09 -35.47
CA PHE A 221 -9.84 16.13 -36.84
C PHE A 221 -8.69 16.18 -37.84
N VAL A 222 -8.15 15.01 -38.21
CA VAL A 222 -7.77 14.60 -39.58
C VAL A 222 -7.77 13.07 -39.59
#